data_AF-A0A6B3FD56-F1
#
_entry.id   AF-A0A6B3FD56-F1
#
_cell.length_a   1.000
_cell.length_b   1.000
_cell.length_c   1.000
_cell.angle_alpha   90.00
_cell.angle_beta   90.00
_cell.angle_gamma   90.00
#
_symmetry.space_group_name_H-M   'P 1'
#
loop_
_entity.id
_entity.type
_entity.pdbx_description
1 polymer ?
#
loop_
_entity_poly.entity_id
_entity_poly.type
_entity_poly.pdbx_seq_one_letter_code
_entity_poly.pdbx_strand_id
1 'polypeptide(L)'
;NQGVMILYEVLNERDGVLAERTYSVWPDLEKLMREHEVPQFTVDSHRPVGAFDLFGLSFSTELGYTNMLAALDLAGIPLEAADRTVAHPLVVAGGHAAFNPEPVADFIDCAVIGDGEQAVL
;
A
#
# COMPACT_ATOMS: atom_id res chain seq x y z
N ASN A 1 13.45 5.39 4.43
CA ASN A 1 12.17 5.83 5.01
C ASN A 1 12.09 5.23 6.41
N GLN A 2 12.42 5.99 7.46
CA GLN A 2 12.47 5.48 8.84
C GLN A 2 11.07 5.26 9.41
N GLY A 3 10.08 6.07 9.05
CA GLY A 3 8.71 5.96 9.58
C GLY A 3 8.04 4.62 9.25
N VAL A 4 8.25 4.09 8.03
CA VAL A 4 7.73 2.74 7.68
C VAL A 4 8.29 1.64 8.58
N MET A 5 9.54 1.76 9.02
CA MET A 5 10.13 0.77 9.94
C MET A 5 9.57 0.89 11.35
N ILE A 6 9.32 2.11 11.83
CA ILE A 6 8.70 2.36 13.13
C ILE A 6 7.27 1.82 13.13
N LEU A 7 6.47 2.14 12.10
CA LEU A 7 5.12 1.63 11.92
C LEU A 7 5.08 0.10 11.89
N TYR A 8 6.00 -0.51 11.16
CA TYR A 8 6.12 -1.97 11.11
C TYR A 8 6.36 -2.59 12.49
N GLU A 9 7.24 -1.99 13.30
CA GLU A 9 7.54 -2.46 14.66
C GLU A 9 6.33 -2.27 15.59
N VAL A 10 5.80 -1.05 15.66
CA VAL A 10 4.65 -0.70 16.52
C VAL A 10 3.41 -1.54 16.21
N LEU A 11 3.13 -1.80 14.94
CA LEU A 11 1.97 -2.63 14.55
C LEU A 11 2.18 -4.10 14.91
N ASN A 12 3.38 -4.64 14.72
CA ASN A 12 3.67 -6.05 15.05
C ASN A 12 3.83 -6.30 16.56
N GLU A 13 4.01 -5.27 17.38
CA GLU A 13 3.96 -5.39 18.85
C GLU A 13 2.53 -5.51 19.41
N ARG A 14 1.50 -5.32 18.58
CA ARG A 14 0.09 -5.39 19.00
C ARG A 14 -0.47 -6.80 18.82
N ASP A 15 -1.06 -7.32 19.90
CA ASP A 15 -1.75 -8.59 19.87
C ASP A 15 -2.86 -8.60 18.81
N GLY A 16 -2.81 -9.60 17.91
CA GLY A 16 -3.81 -9.79 16.86
C GLY A 16 -3.59 -8.94 15.59
N VAL A 17 -2.50 -8.18 15.50
CA VAL A 17 -2.13 -7.39 14.32
C VAL A 17 -0.94 -8.03 13.60
N LEU A 18 -0.97 -8.03 12.28
CA LEU A 18 0.14 -8.42 11.42
C LEU A 18 0.44 -7.27 10.47
N ALA A 19 1.68 -6.77 10.50
CA ALA A 19 2.17 -5.82 9.52
C ALA A 19 3.30 -6.46 8.71
N GLU A 20 3.17 -6.44 7.39
CA GLU A 20 4.19 -6.92 6.46
C GLU A 20 4.50 -5.83 5.43
N ARG A 21 5.64 -5.95 4.77
CA ARG A 21 6.14 -4.95 3.83
C ARG A 21 6.03 -5.45 2.41
N THR A 22 5.77 -4.55 1.48
CA THR A 22 5.79 -4.81 0.05
C THR A 22 6.38 -3.60 -0.67
N TYR A 23 6.92 -3.82 -1.87
CA TYR A 23 7.59 -2.79 -2.64
C TYR A 23 7.16 -2.87 -4.10
N SER A 24 6.97 -1.72 -4.74
CA SER A 24 6.74 -1.67 -6.18
C SER A 24 7.88 -2.36 -6.90
N VAL A 25 7.52 -3.36 -7.71
CA VAL A 25 8.46 -4.14 -8.50
C VAL A 25 8.90 -3.35 -9.73
N TRP A 26 10.05 -3.73 -10.28
CA TRP A 26 10.54 -3.15 -11.51
C TRP A 26 9.82 -3.76 -12.74
N PRO A 27 9.74 -3.07 -13.90
CA PRO A 27 8.87 -3.51 -15.00
C PRO A 27 9.17 -4.91 -15.57
N ASP A 28 10.41 -5.39 -15.43
CA ASP A 28 10.82 -6.74 -15.83
C ASP A 28 10.19 -7.82 -14.93
N LEU A 29 10.21 -7.60 -13.61
CA LEU A 29 9.54 -8.49 -12.66
C LEU A 29 8.01 -8.37 -12.76
N GLU A 30 7.48 -7.15 -12.93
CA GLU A 30 6.04 -6.95 -13.16
C GLU A 30 5.54 -7.78 -14.34
N LYS A 31 6.29 -7.77 -15.46
CA LYS A 31 5.95 -8.57 -16.63
C LYS A 31 5.89 -10.07 -16.31
N LEU A 32 6.89 -10.59 -15.60
CA LEU A 32 6.93 -12.01 -15.21
C LEU A 32 5.77 -12.36 -14.28
N MET A 33 5.45 -11.49 -13.33
CA MET A 33 4.35 -11.67 -12.39
C MET A 33 3.02 -11.77 -13.13
N ARG A 34 2.77 -10.88 -14.10
CA ARG A 34 1.56 -10.92 -14.94
C ARG A 34 1.50 -12.18 -15.80
N GLU A 35 2.61 -12.57 -16.43
CA GLU A 35 2.69 -13.77 -17.27
C GLU A 35 2.37 -15.06 -16.50
N HIS A 36 2.74 -15.11 -15.22
CA HIS A 36 2.56 -16.28 -14.36
C HIS A 36 1.40 -16.13 -13.37
N GLU A 37 0.56 -15.10 -13.52
CA GLU A 37 -0.59 -14.81 -12.64
C GLU A 37 -0.22 -14.73 -11.15
N VAL A 38 0.98 -14.21 -10.86
CA VAL A 38 1.48 -13.98 -9.49
C VAL A 38 1.11 -12.55 -9.07
N PRO A 39 0.25 -12.36 -8.06
CA PRO A 39 -0.11 -11.02 -7.61
C PRO A 39 1.04 -10.35 -6.85
N GLN A 40 0.95 -9.03 -6.66
CA GLN A 40 1.82 -8.32 -5.72
C GLN A 40 1.79 -9.01 -4.36
N PHE A 41 2.97 -9.25 -3.78
CA PHE A 41 3.12 -9.98 -2.52
C PHE A 41 4.07 -9.28 -1.53
N THR A 42 4.04 -9.71 -0.28
CA THR A 42 4.90 -9.18 0.79
C THR A 42 6.28 -9.83 0.82
N VAL A 43 7.31 -9.08 1.19
CA VAL A 43 8.67 -9.63 1.28
C VAL A 43 8.86 -10.54 2.49
N ASP A 44 8.04 -10.38 3.52
CA ASP A 44 8.18 -11.09 4.79
C ASP A 44 7.72 -12.54 4.69
N SER A 45 6.56 -12.79 4.06
CA SER A 45 6.00 -14.15 3.95
C SER A 45 5.42 -14.50 2.58
N HIS A 46 5.62 -13.65 1.57
CA HIS A 46 5.08 -13.82 0.21
C HIS A 46 3.55 -13.96 0.18
N ARG A 47 2.84 -13.28 1.10
CA ARG A 47 1.38 -13.21 1.07
C ARG A 47 0.92 -12.24 -0.03
N PRO A 48 -0.14 -12.58 -0.79
CA PRO A 48 -0.77 -11.63 -1.70
C PRO A 48 -1.23 -10.37 -0.95
N VAL A 49 -0.97 -9.19 -1.50
CA VAL A 49 -1.39 -7.91 -0.90
C VAL A 49 -2.91 -7.82 -0.76
N GLY A 50 -3.67 -8.41 -1.69
CA GLY A 50 -5.13 -8.48 -1.60
C GLY A 50 -5.68 -9.33 -0.44
N ALA A 51 -4.83 -10.08 0.28
CA ALA A 51 -5.24 -10.87 1.45
C ALA A 51 -5.17 -10.10 2.79
N PHE A 52 -4.78 -8.83 2.75
CA PHE A 52 -4.73 -7.95 3.92
C PHE A 52 -6.00 -7.10 4.02
N ASP A 53 -6.30 -6.61 5.22
CA ASP A 53 -7.41 -5.66 5.44
C ASP A 53 -7.03 -4.22 5.08
N LEU A 54 -5.73 -3.90 5.07
CA LEU A 54 -5.20 -2.56 4.84
C LEU A 54 -3.94 -2.61 3.96
N PHE A 55 -3.88 -1.73 2.96
CA PHE A 55 -2.71 -1.50 2.14
C PHE A 55 -2.19 -0.07 2.33
N GLY A 56 -1.12 0.06 3.11
CA GLY A 56 -0.48 1.34 3.41
C GLY A 56 0.59 1.71 2.39
N LEU A 57 0.54 2.94 1.87
CA LEU A 57 1.49 3.50 0.91
C LEU A 57 2.17 4.73 1.52
N SER A 58 3.49 4.81 1.43
CA SER A 58 4.25 6.00 1.86
C SER A 58 4.89 6.68 0.66
N PHE A 59 4.41 7.87 0.32
CA PHE A 59 4.91 8.68 -0.79
C PHE A 59 5.99 9.65 -0.30
N SER A 60 7.23 9.42 -0.75
CA SER A 60 8.31 10.40 -0.56
C SER A 60 8.16 11.59 -1.53
N THR A 61 7.63 11.34 -2.73
CA THR A 61 7.38 12.33 -3.79
C THR A 61 6.19 11.87 -4.65
N GLU A 62 5.69 12.77 -5.49
CA GLU A 62 4.58 12.52 -6.44
C GLU A 62 4.93 11.48 -7.51
N LEU A 63 6.21 11.18 -7.74
CA LEU A 63 6.65 10.10 -8.63
C LEU A 63 6.18 8.72 -8.15
N GLY A 64 5.78 8.60 -6.87
CA GLY A 64 5.22 7.37 -6.32
C GLY A 64 3.79 7.06 -6.77
N TYR A 65 3.07 8.00 -7.39
CA TYR A 65 1.66 7.80 -7.74
C TYR A 65 1.46 6.73 -8.82
N THR A 66 2.28 6.72 -9.86
CA THR A 66 2.22 5.67 -10.89
C THR A 66 2.61 4.31 -10.32
N ASN A 67 3.51 4.28 -9.34
CA ASN A 67 3.91 3.06 -8.65
C ASN A 67 2.77 2.50 -7.78
N MET A 68 1.97 3.37 -7.16
CA MET A 68 0.74 2.97 -6.48
C MET A 68 -0.23 2.33 -7.48
N LEU A 69 -0.50 2.97 -8.62
CA LEU A 69 -1.44 2.43 -9.62
C LEU A 69 -1.00 1.05 -10.12
N ALA A 70 0.30 0.90 -10.42
CA ALA A 70 0.86 -0.40 -10.81
C ALA A 70 0.72 -1.45 -9.69
N ALA A 71 0.97 -1.07 -8.43
CA ALA A 71 0.85 -1.99 -7.30
C ALA A 71 -0.60 -2.41 -7.03
N LEU A 72 -1.58 -1.50 -7.16
CA LEU A 72 -3.00 -1.81 -7.03
C LEU A 72 -3.44 -2.80 -8.10
N ASP A 73 -3.11 -2.49 -9.36
CA ASP A 73 -3.44 -3.35 -10.50
C ASP A 73 -2.82 -4.75 -10.38
N LEU A 74 -1.53 -4.82 -10.02
CA LEU A 74 -0.83 -6.09 -9.82
C LEU A 74 -1.32 -6.87 -8.59
N ALA A 75 -1.87 -6.20 -7.58
CA ALA A 75 -2.50 -6.83 -6.43
C ALA A 75 -3.94 -7.30 -6.72
N GLY A 76 -4.51 -6.97 -7.88
CA GLY A 76 -5.92 -7.22 -8.20
C GLY A 76 -6.88 -6.35 -7.39
N ILE A 77 -6.43 -5.20 -6.90
CA ILE A 77 -7.26 -4.21 -6.17
C ILE A 77 -7.80 -3.22 -7.21
N PRO A 78 -9.12 -2.93 -7.22
CA PRO A 78 -9.69 -1.91 -8.10
C PRO A 78 -8.94 -0.57 -7.99
N LEU A 79 -8.64 0.03 -9.13
CA LEU A 79 -7.91 1.30 -9.19
C LEU A 79 -8.73 2.42 -8.54
N GLU A 80 -9.96 2.61 -9.00
CA GLU A 80 -10.86 3.62 -8.43
C GLU A 80 -11.39 3.13 -7.08
N ALA A 81 -11.32 3.99 -6.06
CA ALA A 81 -11.85 3.69 -4.74
C ALA A 81 -13.36 3.39 -4.78
N ALA A 82 -14.09 4.01 -5.71
CA ALA A 82 -15.52 3.80 -5.91
C ALA A 82 -15.89 2.36 -6.31
N ASP A 83 -14.95 1.61 -6.90
CA ASP A 83 -15.15 0.22 -7.32
C ASP A 83 -14.78 -0.80 -6.23
N ARG A 84 -14.19 -0.35 -5.11
CA ARG A 84 -13.82 -1.22 -3.99
C ARG A 84 -15.03 -1.56 -3.14
N THR A 85 -15.09 -2.83 -2.78
CA THR A 85 -16.04 -3.39 -1.81
C THR A 85 -15.33 -3.86 -0.56
N VAL A 86 -16.08 -4.30 0.46
CA VAL A 86 -15.57 -4.90 1.70
C VAL A 86 -14.69 -6.15 1.50
N ALA A 87 -14.62 -6.70 0.29
CA ALA A 87 -13.72 -7.81 -0.04
C ALA A 87 -12.30 -7.34 -0.40
N HIS A 88 -12.03 -6.03 -0.48
CA HIS A 88 -10.73 -5.47 -0.84
C HIS A 88 -10.12 -4.73 0.36
N PRO A 89 -8.78 -4.66 0.45
CA PRO A 89 -8.10 -3.82 1.45
C PRO A 89 -8.45 -2.35 1.27
N LEU A 90 -8.49 -1.64 2.40
CA LEU A 90 -8.48 -0.17 2.39
C LEU A 90 -7.09 0.34 1.98
N VAL A 91 -7.04 1.23 1.01
CA VAL A 91 -5.82 1.85 0.50
C VAL A 91 -5.58 3.17 1.23
N VAL A 92 -4.52 3.23 2.02
CA VAL A 92 -4.19 4.39 2.86
C VAL A 92 -2.89 5.03 2.40
N ALA A 93 -2.96 6.31 2.03
CA ALA A 93 -1.79 7.10 1.66
C ALA A 93 -1.20 7.84 2.86
N GLY A 94 0.13 7.87 2.93
CA GLY A 94 0.88 8.68 3.89
C GLY A 94 2.21 9.15 3.31
N GLY A 95 3.05 9.76 4.15
CA GLY A 95 4.33 10.33 3.74
C GLY A 95 4.22 11.78 3.23
N HIS A 96 5.34 12.35 2.81
CA HIS A 96 5.46 13.78 2.51
C HIS A 96 4.55 14.22 1.34
N ALA A 97 4.38 13.38 0.32
CA ALA A 97 3.52 13.72 -0.81
C ALA A 97 2.02 13.59 -0.48
N ALA A 98 1.64 12.94 0.63
CA ALA A 98 0.24 12.88 1.06
C ALA A 98 -0.31 14.22 1.58
N PHE A 99 0.52 15.25 1.73
CA PHE A 99 0.06 16.63 2.02
C PHE A 99 -0.74 17.25 0.88
N ASN A 100 -0.62 16.73 -0.35
CA ASN A 100 -1.43 17.12 -1.50
C ASN A 100 -2.15 15.88 -2.04
N PRO A 101 -3.19 15.36 -1.35
CA PRO A 101 -3.82 14.08 -1.71
C PRO A 101 -4.77 14.20 -2.91
N GLU A 102 -5.24 15.40 -3.24
CA GLU A 102 -6.20 15.65 -4.32
C GLU A 102 -5.87 14.95 -5.65
N PRO A 103 -4.61 14.96 -6.15
CA PRO A 103 -4.28 14.30 -7.42
C PRO A 103 -4.45 12.77 -7.41
N VAL A 104 -4.54 12.15 -6.23
CA VAL A 104 -4.69 10.70 -6.07
C VAL A 104 -5.97 10.32 -5.32
N ALA A 105 -6.83 11.27 -5.01
CA ALA A 105 -8.01 11.07 -4.15
C ALA A 105 -8.96 9.99 -4.71
N ASP A 106 -9.12 9.92 -6.03
CA ASP A 106 -9.98 8.91 -6.68
C ASP A 106 -9.45 7.47 -6.50
N PHE A 107 -8.19 7.29 -6.12
CA PHE A 107 -7.52 5.98 -6.02
C PHE A 107 -7.23 5.53 -4.59
N ILE A 108 -7.51 6.35 -3.58
CA ILE A 108 -7.22 6.04 -2.17
C ILE A 108 -8.47 6.14 -1.32
N ASP A 109 -8.56 5.35 -0.26
CA ASP A 109 -9.69 5.37 0.68
C ASP A 109 -9.47 6.43 1.77
N CYS A 110 -8.21 6.70 2.12
CA CYS A 110 -7.84 7.70 3.11
C CYS A 110 -6.42 8.23 2.89
N ALA A 111 -6.19 9.49 3.26
CA ALA A 111 -4.86 10.07 3.38
C ALA A 111 -4.58 10.45 4.84
N VAL A 112 -3.43 10.00 5.36
CA VAL A 112 -2.91 10.40 6.66
C VAL A 112 -1.93 11.56 6.47
N ILE A 113 -2.32 12.73 6.97
CA ILE A 113 -1.51 13.95 6.91
C ILE A 113 -0.77 14.12 8.24
N GLY A 114 0.56 14.23 8.17
CA GLY A 114 1.41 14.38 9.35
C GLY A 114 2.07 13.08 9.77
N ASP A 115 2.10 12.83 11.08
CA ASP A 115 2.78 11.69 11.70
C ASP A 115 1.89 10.44 11.61
N GLY A 116 2.37 9.42 10.87
CA GLY A 116 1.62 8.18 10.67
C GLY A 116 1.64 7.30 11.92
N GLU A 117 2.68 7.41 12.73
CA GLU A 117 2.87 6.69 13.98
C GLU A 117 1.79 7.10 14.99
N GLN A 118 1.41 8.37 15.05
CA GLN A 118 0.26 8.80 15.85
C GLN A 118 -1.08 8.30 15.31
N ALA A 119 -1.22 8.15 13.99
CA ALA A 119 -2.46 7.70 13.38
C ALA A 119 -2.75 6.21 13.62
N VAL A 120 -1.70 5.41 13.85
CA VAL A 120 -1.88 3.99 14.20
C VAL A 120 -2.08 3.77 15.68
N LEU A 121 -1.67 4.70 16.57
CA LEU A 121 -1.81 4.56 18.02
C LEU A 121 -3.27 4.46 18.48
#